data_AF-A0A7V2EVR4-F1
#
_entry.id   AF-A0A7V2EVR4-F1
#
_cell.length_a   1.000
_cell.length_b   1.000
_cell.length_c   1.000
_cell.angle_alpha   90.00
_cell.angle_beta   90.00
_cell.angle_gamma   90.00
#
_symmetry.space_group_name_H-M   'P 1'
#
loop_
_entity.id
_entity.type
_entity.pdbx_description
1 polymer ?
#
loop_
_entity_poly.entity_id
_entity_poly.type
_entity_poly.pdbx_seq_one_letter_code
_entity_poly.pdbx_strand_id
1 'polypeptide(L)'
;LPRRRAFLTAWREARPDLVHIATEGPLGASALSAARALDLPVTTSLHTNFHAYARAYRLGWLASPVMAYLRRFHNRSAGTFIPTDTQAKELSAAGFERLVVLGRGVDTDLFSPARRDPALRAVWGADEQTPVLLHVGRLAAEKNLDLLVEAMDLARSVKPSTRLVIVGDGPERARLERQLPGAVFTGALRGEALARHYASADGFVFPSLTETFGIVVLEAMASGLDCLSFDYAAGRRLIEPGCNGLLAPVNAPGDASSAFLEQVPALLEPGAESARARRERARQTALEHGWSEVIDAFERHLRAVVERAGAHPVALGEQA
;
A
#
# COMPACT_ATOMS: atom_id res chain seq x y z
N LEU A 1 12.49 26.47 -2.33
CA LEU A 1 12.24 27.73 -1.60
C LEU A 1 12.19 27.46 -0.09
N PRO A 2 13.24 27.78 0.68
CA PRO A 2 13.20 27.71 2.14
C PRO A 2 12.35 28.87 2.71
N ARG A 3 11.30 28.56 3.48
CA ARG A 3 10.31 29.54 4.00
C ARG A 3 10.24 29.62 5.53
N ARG A 4 11.37 29.36 6.22
CA ARG A 4 11.43 29.33 7.69
C ARG A 4 10.82 30.59 8.36
N ARG A 5 11.11 31.79 7.83
CA ARG A 5 10.57 33.04 8.37
C ARG A 5 9.04 33.09 8.31
N ALA A 6 8.44 32.62 7.23
CA ALA A 6 6.99 32.59 7.08
C ALA A 6 6.33 31.68 8.13
N PHE A 7 6.91 30.50 8.39
CA PHE A 7 6.44 29.62 9.47
C PHE A 7 6.58 30.26 10.85
N LEU A 8 7.70 30.92 11.13
CA LEU A 8 7.91 31.60 12.40
C LEU A 8 6.90 32.73 12.64
N THR A 9 6.62 33.54 11.62
CA THR A 9 5.62 34.60 11.72
C THR A 9 4.24 34.00 11.96
N ALA A 10 3.80 33.08 11.10
CA ALA A 10 2.47 32.48 11.18
C ALA A 10 2.23 31.73 12.50
N TRP A 11 3.21 30.96 12.99
CA TRP A 11 3.07 30.18 14.23
C TRP A 11 3.31 30.98 15.51
N ARG A 12 3.79 32.22 15.42
CA ARG A 12 3.77 33.15 16.57
C ARG A 12 2.42 33.85 16.68
N GLU A 13 1.78 34.13 15.55
CA GLU A 13 0.44 34.72 15.50
C GLU A 13 -0.63 33.69 15.87
N ALA A 14 -0.51 32.45 15.37
CA ALA A 14 -1.40 31.34 15.66
C ALA A 14 -0.58 30.10 16.01
N ARG A 15 -0.26 29.93 17.30
CA ARG A 15 0.60 28.84 17.78
C ARG A 15 -0.14 27.49 17.70
N PRO A 16 0.34 26.52 16.91
CA PRO A 16 -0.25 25.18 16.88
C PRO A 16 0.16 24.39 18.13
N ASP A 17 -0.64 23.40 18.51
CA ASP A 17 -0.28 22.47 19.59
C ASP A 17 0.83 21.49 19.15
N LEU A 18 0.87 21.14 17.86
CA LEU A 18 1.82 20.22 17.25
C LEU A 18 1.98 20.49 15.75
N VAL A 19 3.16 20.22 15.21
CA VAL A 19 3.44 20.26 13.77
C VAL A 19 3.69 18.85 13.25
N HIS A 20 2.84 18.36 12.35
CA HIS A 20 3.09 17.11 11.62
C HIS A 20 3.68 17.40 10.23
N ILE A 21 4.82 16.78 9.90
CA ILE A 21 5.53 17.01 8.64
C ILE A 21 5.52 15.74 7.79
N ALA A 22 4.76 15.76 6.70
CA ALA A 22 4.61 14.64 5.76
C ALA A 22 5.54 14.72 4.52
N THR A 23 6.55 15.60 4.56
CA THR A 23 7.53 15.74 3.48
C THR A 23 8.91 16.10 4.02
N GLU A 24 9.94 15.45 3.50
CA GLU A 24 11.33 15.56 3.96
C GLU A 24 12.13 16.59 3.16
N GLY A 25 11.52 17.22 2.14
CA GLY A 25 12.20 18.19 1.28
C GLY A 25 12.56 19.52 1.97
N PRO A 26 13.05 20.52 1.21
CA PRO A 26 13.42 21.84 1.74
C PRO A 26 12.30 22.55 2.52
N LEU A 27 11.03 22.28 2.18
CA LEU A 27 9.87 22.78 2.92
C LEU A 27 9.77 22.13 4.31
N GLY A 28 9.87 20.80 4.38
CA GLY A 28 9.88 20.05 5.63
C GLY A 28 11.04 20.45 6.54
N ALA A 29 12.25 20.59 5.99
CA ALA A 29 13.41 21.09 6.72
C ALA A 29 13.18 22.49 7.33
N SER A 30 12.54 23.38 6.56
CA SER A 30 12.19 24.72 7.02
C SER A 30 11.14 24.69 8.14
N ALA A 31 10.12 23.84 8.00
CA ALA A 31 9.06 23.64 9.00
C ALA A 31 9.63 23.07 10.30
N LEU A 32 10.44 22.01 10.23
CA LEU A 32 11.11 21.40 11.37
C LEU A 32 12.01 22.41 12.10
N SER A 33 12.76 23.22 11.36
CA SER A 33 13.63 24.24 11.94
C SER A 33 12.85 25.39 12.60
N ALA A 34 11.69 25.77 12.05
CA ALA A 34 10.83 26.78 12.66
C ALA A 34 10.14 26.24 13.93
N ALA A 35 9.60 25.02 13.86
CA ALA A 35 8.87 24.40 14.97
C ALA A 35 9.77 24.23 16.20
N ARG A 36 11.00 23.74 15.99
CA ARG A 36 12.01 23.62 17.05
C ARG A 36 12.48 24.94 17.63
N ALA A 37 12.36 26.05 16.90
CA ALA A 37 12.71 27.37 17.42
C ALA A 37 11.57 28.04 18.19
N LEU A 38 10.38 27.43 18.18
CA LEU A 38 9.20 27.85 18.93
C LEU A 38 8.81 26.81 20.01
N ASP A 39 9.70 25.85 20.26
CA ASP A 39 9.50 24.70 21.16
C ASP A 39 8.16 23.99 20.92
N LEU A 40 7.81 23.84 19.63
CA LEU A 40 6.63 23.10 19.21
C LEU A 40 6.98 21.61 19.09
N PRO A 41 6.15 20.70 19.60
CA PRO A 41 6.34 19.29 19.34
C PRO A 41 6.13 19.00 17.85
N VAL A 42 6.94 18.08 17.32
CA VAL A 42 6.94 17.74 15.88
C VAL A 42 6.85 16.24 15.70
N THR A 43 5.97 15.78 14.82
CA THR A 43 6.00 14.42 14.28
C THR A 43 6.27 14.44 12.78
N THR A 44 6.77 13.34 12.24
CA THR A 44 7.07 13.22 10.81
C THR A 44 6.48 11.93 10.26
N SER A 45 6.30 11.81 8.94
CA SER A 45 6.01 10.53 8.30
C SER A 45 7.04 10.21 7.22
N LEU A 46 7.36 8.93 7.06
CA LEU A 46 8.29 8.42 6.05
C LEU A 46 7.59 7.32 5.26
N HIS A 47 7.20 7.63 4.02
CA HIS A 47 6.49 6.70 3.12
C HIS A 47 7.35 6.21 1.96
N THR A 48 8.61 6.64 1.93
CA THR A 48 9.56 6.33 0.88
C THR A 48 9.90 4.83 0.90
N ASN A 49 9.65 4.12 -0.21
CA ASN A 49 10.10 2.73 -0.38
C ASN A 49 11.62 2.73 -0.54
N PHE A 50 12.31 2.35 0.54
CA PHE A 50 13.76 2.38 0.61
C PHE A 50 14.44 1.41 -0.38
N HIS A 51 13.82 0.25 -0.65
CA HIS A 51 14.29 -0.71 -1.66
C HIS A 51 14.18 -0.15 -3.09
N ALA A 52 13.08 0.55 -3.40
CA ALA A 52 12.94 1.22 -4.69
C ALA A 52 13.90 2.41 -4.82
N TYR A 53 14.14 3.16 -3.75
CA TYR A 53 15.13 4.25 -3.71
C TYR A 53 16.55 3.74 -3.89
N ALA A 54 16.95 2.68 -3.17
CA ALA A 54 18.28 2.07 -3.32
C ALA A 54 18.52 1.54 -4.74
N ARG A 55 17.49 0.98 -5.39
CA ARG A 55 17.58 0.49 -6.78
C ARG A 55 17.56 1.61 -7.83
N ALA A 56 16.78 2.68 -7.60
CA ALA A 56 16.70 3.83 -8.50
C ALA A 56 18.00 4.67 -8.46
N TYR A 57 18.62 4.79 -7.29
CA TYR A 57 19.93 5.42 -7.12
C TYR A 57 21.05 4.38 -7.23
N ARG A 58 21.26 3.81 -8.42
CA ARG A 58 22.48 3.03 -8.79
C ARG A 58 23.82 3.79 -8.57
N LEU A 59 23.81 4.92 -7.87
CA LEU A 59 24.95 5.65 -7.35
C LEU A 59 25.12 5.31 -5.86
N GLY A 60 25.75 4.16 -5.57
CA GLY A 60 25.95 3.66 -4.20
C GLY A 60 26.61 4.66 -3.23
N TRP A 61 27.31 5.70 -3.71
CA TRP A 61 27.92 6.74 -2.89
C TRP A 61 26.98 7.90 -2.50
N LEU A 62 25.89 8.15 -3.24
CA LEU A 62 24.87 9.18 -2.92
C LEU A 62 23.79 8.67 -1.95
N ALA A 63 23.62 7.35 -1.83
CA ALA A 63 22.67 6.75 -0.90
C ALA A 63 22.99 7.09 0.56
N SER A 64 24.28 7.11 0.93
CA SER A 64 24.71 7.35 2.32
C SER A 64 24.46 8.79 2.80
N PRO A 65 24.78 9.86 2.04
CA PRO A 65 24.44 11.23 2.44
C PRO A 65 22.93 11.49 2.55
N VAL A 66 22.13 10.96 1.62
CA VAL A 66 20.67 11.10 1.67
C VAL A 66 20.12 10.41 2.91
N MET A 67 20.62 9.21 3.23
CA MET A 67 20.20 8.51 4.45
C MET A 67 20.64 9.18 5.74
N ALA A 68 21.85 9.72 5.77
CA ALA A 68 22.30 10.51 6.90
C ALA A 68 21.40 11.75 7.11
N TYR A 69 20.99 12.41 6.01
CA TYR A 69 20.04 13.51 6.06
C TYR A 69 18.67 13.09 6.59
N LEU A 70 18.06 12.06 6.00
CA LEU A 70 16.75 11.55 6.42
C LEU A 70 16.77 11.13 7.89
N ARG A 71 17.77 10.36 8.31
CA ARG A 71 17.95 9.97 9.71
C ARG A 71 18.04 11.18 10.63
N ARG A 72 18.87 12.17 10.29
CA ARG A 72 19.00 13.41 11.07
C ARG A 72 17.69 14.20 11.13
N PHE A 73 16.94 14.22 10.04
CA PHE A 73 15.66 14.91 9.95
C PHE A 73 14.60 14.25 10.85
N HIS A 74 14.40 12.94 10.71
CA HIS A 74 13.41 12.17 11.45
C HIS A 74 13.75 12.04 12.94
N ASN A 75 15.03 11.83 13.29
CA ASN A 75 15.48 11.78 14.69
C ASN A 75 15.41 13.15 15.40
N ARG A 76 14.95 14.21 14.73
CA ARG A 76 14.65 15.51 15.36
C ARG A 76 13.17 15.72 15.65
N SER A 77 12.34 14.71 15.37
CA SER A 77 10.91 14.66 15.70
C SER A 77 10.67 13.79 16.96
N ALA A 78 9.52 13.99 17.60
CA ALA A 78 9.03 13.20 18.72
C ALA A 78 8.54 11.80 18.29
N GLY A 79 8.24 11.61 17.02
CA GLY A 79 7.84 10.34 16.44
C GLY A 79 7.82 10.38 14.92
N THR A 80 8.24 9.28 14.29
CA THR A 80 8.22 9.12 12.83
C THR A 80 7.26 7.99 12.45
N PHE A 81 6.14 8.35 11.82
CA PHE A 81 5.16 7.40 11.33
C PHE A 81 5.70 6.66 10.11
N ILE A 82 5.62 5.35 10.18
CA ILE A 82 6.06 4.43 9.15
C ILE A 82 4.99 3.38 8.88
N PRO A 83 4.86 2.92 7.65
CA PRO A 83 3.76 2.07 7.21
C PRO A 83 3.81 0.61 7.69
N THR A 84 4.99 0.03 7.92
CA THR A 84 5.13 -1.41 8.21
C THR A 84 6.21 -1.72 9.24
N ASP A 85 6.03 -2.82 9.98
CA ASP A 85 7.04 -3.35 10.92
C ASP A 85 8.34 -3.76 10.25
N THR A 86 8.29 -4.27 9.01
CA THR A 86 9.49 -4.59 8.25
C THR A 86 10.32 -3.34 8.01
N GLN A 87 9.68 -2.25 7.56
CA GLN A 87 10.36 -0.97 7.39
C GLN A 87 10.83 -0.39 8.73
N ALA A 88 10.09 -0.63 9.82
CA ALA A 88 10.51 -0.25 11.17
C ALA A 88 11.85 -0.88 11.56
N LYS A 89 11.96 -2.19 11.35
CA LYS A 89 13.17 -2.96 11.66
C LYS A 89 14.35 -2.50 10.81
N GLU A 90 14.15 -2.33 9.51
CA GLU A 90 15.18 -1.86 8.58
C GLU A 90 15.68 -0.45 8.95
N LEU A 91 14.77 0.49 9.21
CA LEU A 91 15.12 1.86 9.58
C LEU A 91 15.73 1.94 10.98
N SER A 92 15.26 1.14 11.92
CA SER A 92 15.85 1.04 13.25
C SER A 92 17.30 0.52 13.17
N ALA A 93 17.56 -0.48 12.33
CA ALA A 93 18.92 -0.97 12.06
C ALA A 93 19.79 0.10 11.37
N ALA A 94 19.19 0.98 10.58
CA ALA A 94 19.84 2.14 9.98
C ALA A 94 20.00 3.34 10.94
N GLY A 95 19.58 3.23 12.21
CA GLY A 95 19.76 4.26 13.25
C GLY A 95 18.63 5.30 13.32
N PHE A 96 17.46 5.02 12.75
CA PHE A 96 16.28 5.85 12.98
C PHE A 96 15.68 5.53 14.35
N GLU A 97 15.19 6.56 15.02
CA GLU A 97 14.66 6.47 16.38
C GLU A 97 13.18 6.85 16.43
N ARG A 98 12.47 6.40 17.48
CA ARG A 98 11.06 6.76 17.76
C ARG A 98 10.15 6.51 16.55
N LEU A 99 10.31 5.34 15.95
CA LEU A 99 9.49 4.87 14.85
C LEU A 99 8.13 4.41 15.36
N VAL A 100 7.07 4.78 14.64
CA VAL A 100 5.68 4.48 14.99
C VAL A 100 5.05 3.79 13.80
N VAL A 101 4.68 2.52 13.94
CA VAL A 101 4.02 1.79 12.87
C VAL A 101 2.56 2.23 12.78
N LEU A 102 2.20 2.81 11.64
CA LEU A 102 0.86 3.21 11.28
C LEU A 102 0.58 2.71 9.86
N GLY A 103 -0.21 1.64 9.76
CA GLY A 103 -0.60 1.05 8.48
C GLY A 103 -1.48 1.97 7.64
N ARG A 104 -1.84 1.52 6.44
CA ARG A 104 -2.88 2.16 5.63
C ARG A 104 -4.22 1.51 5.92
N GLY A 105 -5.26 2.33 5.95
CA GLY A 105 -6.63 1.84 6.02
C GLY A 105 -7.21 1.56 4.64
N VAL A 106 -8.31 0.83 4.60
CA VAL A 106 -9.20 0.69 3.45
C VAL A 106 -10.58 1.26 3.80
N ASP A 107 -11.23 1.87 2.82
CA ASP A 107 -12.62 2.30 2.95
C ASP A 107 -13.52 1.08 2.75
N THR A 108 -13.90 0.43 3.84
CA THR A 108 -14.64 -0.84 3.85
C THR A 108 -16.12 -0.66 3.47
N ASP A 109 -16.63 0.57 3.49
CA ASP A 109 -17.98 0.92 3.03
C ASP A 109 -18.00 1.15 1.52
N LEU A 110 -16.95 1.78 0.99
CA LEU A 110 -16.74 1.92 -0.45
C LEU A 110 -16.40 0.57 -1.08
N PHE A 111 -15.38 -0.13 -0.60
CA PHE A 111 -14.97 -1.45 -1.11
C PHE A 111 -15.73 -2.54 -0.36
N SER A 112 -16.76 -3.09 -1.00
CA SER A 112 -17.67 -4.06 -0.39
C SER A 112 -18.22 -5.03 -1.43
N PRO A 113 -18.40 -6.33 -1.11
CA PRO A 113 -19.03 -7.30 -2.00
C PRO A 113 -20.43 -6.88 -2.44
N ALA A 114 -21.11 -6.03 -1.66
CA ALA A 114 -22.44 -5.49 -1.97
C ALA A 114 -22.47 -4.66 -3.27
N ARG A 115 -21.31 -4.22 -3.79
CA ARG A 115 -21.21 -3.48 -5.06
C ARG A 115 -21.07 -4.38 -6.28
N ARG A 116 -21.21 -5.70 -6.14
CA ARG A 116 -21.20 -6.63 -7.25
C ARG A 116 -22.28 -6.27 -8.25
N ASP A 117 -21.90 -6.19 -9.53
CA ASP A 117 -22.75 -5.70 -10.60
C ASP A 117 -22.86 -6.73 -11.74
N PRO A 118 -24.00 -7.44 -11.85
CA PRO A 118 -24.24 -8.38 -12.94
C PRO A 118 -24.21 -7.75 -14.34
N ALA A 119 -24.63 -6.49 -14.49
CA ALA A 119 -24.60 -5.81 -15.79
C ALA A 119 -23.16 -5.51 -16.21
N LEU A 120 -22.29 -5.15 -15.27
CA LEU A 120 -20.85 -4.98 -15.53
C LEU A 120 -20.20 -6.32 -15.93
N ARG A 121 -20.55 -7.42 -15.27
CA ARG A 121 -20.07 -8.76 -15.67
C ARG A 121 -20.52 -9.15 -17.08
N ALA A 122 -21.75 -8.82 -17.46
CA ALA A 122 -22.25 -9.05 -18.81
C ALA A 122 -21.44 -8.28 -19.87
N VAL A 123 -21.01 -7.04 -19.58
CA VAL A 123 -20.12 -6.25 -20.45
C VAL A 123 -18.76 -6.95 -20.65
N TRP A 124 -18.27 -7.68 -19.65
CA TRP A 124 -17.04 -8.48 -19.76
C TRP A 124 -17.25 -9.84 -20.46
N GLY A 125 -18.48 -10.15 -20.86
CA GLY A 125 -18.84 -11.46 -21.39
C GLY A 125 -18.68 -12.58 -20.36
N ALA A 126 -19.05 -12.30 -19.10
CA ALA A 126 -19.03 -13.22 -17.98
C ALA A 126 -20.45 -13.40 -17.39
N ASP A 127 -20.91 -14.65 -17.32
CA ASP A 127 -22.10 -15.04 -16.56
C ASP A 127 -21.73 -15.34 -15.09
N GLU A 128 -22.64 -15.96 -14.33
CA GLU A 128 -22.38 -16.30 -12.92
C GLU A 128 -21.32 -17.40 -12.72
N GLN A 129 -21.14 -18.28 -13.70
CA GLN A 129 -20.19 -19.41 -13.63
C GLN A 129 -18.83 -19.08 -14.23
N THR A 130 -18.74 -17.99 -15.00
CA THR A 130 -17.52 -17.51 -15.64
C THR A 130 -16.58 -16.90 -14.60
N PRO A 131 -15.38 -17.48 -14.37
CA PRO A 131 -14.42 -16.89 -13.44
C PRO A 131 -13.88 -15.57 -14.01
N VAL A 132 -13.90 -14.53 -13.18
CA VAL A 132 -13.32 -13.24 -13.52
C VAL A 132 -12.12 -12.97 -12.61
N LEU A 133 -10.92 -12.96 -13.20
CA LEU A 133 -9.69 -12.53 -12.55
C LEU A 133 -9.53 -11.01 -12.73
N LEU A 134 -9.09 -10.33 -11.68
CA LEU A 134 -8.86 -8.90 -11.67
C LEU A 134 -7.40 -8.59 -11.35
N HIS A 135 -6.82 -7.66 -12.12
CA HIS A 135 -5.57 -7.01 -11.79
C HIS A 135 -5.79 -5.50 -11.67
N VAL A 136 -5.30 -4.90 -10.59
CA VAL A 136 -5.38 -3.45 -10.37
C VAL A 136 -4.00 -2.88 -10.07
N GLY A 137 -3.59 -1.86 -10.81
CA GLY A 137 -2.33 -1.17 -10.57
C GLY A 137 -1.77 -0.45 -11.79
N ARG A 138 -0.67 0.28 -11.58
CA ARG A 138 0.07 0.88 -12.69
C ARG A 138 0.68 -0.22 -13.57
N LEU A 139 0.47 -0.14 -14.89
CA LEU A 139 1.01 -1.11 -15.85
C LEU A 139 2.46 -0.78 -16.19
N ALA A 140 3.37 -1.15 -15.28
CA ALA A 140 4.80 -0.91 -15.39
C ALA A 140 5.61 -2.17 -15.06
N ALA A 141 6.83 -2.26 -15.58
CA ALA A 141 7.67 -3.46 -15.54
C ALA A 141 7.89 -4.00 -14.11
N GLU A 142 7.98 -3.13 -13.11
CA GLU A 142 8.15 -3.51 -11.70
C GLU A 142 6.98 -4.31 -11.10
N LYS A 143 5.83 -4.37 -11.79
CA LYS A 143 4.65 -5.14 -11.38
C LYS A 143 4.66 -6.58 -11.89
N ASN A 144 5.73 -7.01 -12.56
CA ASN A 144 5.92 -8.39 -13.03
C ASN A 144 4.77 -8.86 -13.94
N LEU A 145 4.44 -8.02 -14.92
CA LEU A 145 3.27 -8.20 -15.78
C LEU A 145 3.42 -9.39 -16.75
N ASP A 146 4.64 -9.87 -17.00
CA ASP A 146 4.84 -11.10 -17.79
C ASP A 146 4.25 -12.31 -17.08
N LEU A 147 4.42 -12.40 -15.76
CA LEU A 147 3.79 -13.44 -14.95
C LEU A 147 2.26 -13.31 -14.92
N LEU A 148 1.71 -12.09 -15.05
CA LEU A 148 0.25 -11.92 -15.22
C LEU A 148 -0.24 -12.53 -16.54
N VAL A 149 0.54 -12.37 -17.62
CA VAL A 149 0.23 -12.99 -18.92
C VAL A 149 0.28 -14.52 -18.79
N GLU A 150 1.36 -15.06 -18.24
CA GLU A 150 1.52 -16.51 -18.01
C GLU A 150 0.39 -17.09 -17.14
N ALA A 151 0.02 -16.38 -16.07
CA ALA A 151 -1.09 -16.77 -15.21
C ALA A 151 -2.42 -16.82 -15.99
N MET A 152 -2.65 -15.87 -16.90
CA MET A 152 -3.87 -15.87 -17.70
C MET A 152 -3.87 -16.98 -18.77
N ASP A 153 -2.72 -17.26 -19.39
CA ASP A 153 -2.59 -18.34 -20.35
C ASP A 153 -2.84 -19.71 -19.69
N LEU A 154 -2.29 -19.92 -18.48
CA LEU A 154 -2.59 -21.09 -17.65
C LEU A 154 -4.07 -21.13 -17.25
N ALA A 155 -4.65 -20.01 -16.82
CA ALA A 155 -6.05 -19.95 -16.46
C ALA A 155 -6.97 -20.36 -17.62
N ARG A 156 -6.66 -19.93 -18.85
CA ARG A 156 -7.41 -20.29 -20.05
C ARG A 156 -7.19 -21.73 -20.49
N SER A 157 -6.01 -22.31 -20.26
CA SER A 157 -5.76 -23.72 -20.58
C SER A 157 -6.56 -24.66 -19.66
N VAL A 158 -6.77 -24.26 -18.40
CA VAL A 158 -7.59 -25.01 -17.43
C VAL A 158 -9.08 -24.72 -17.61
N LYS A 159 -9.47 -23.45 -17.74
CA LYS A 159 -10.86 -23.01 -17.87
C LYS A 159 -10.98 -21.93 -18.96
N PRO A 160 -11.24 -22.33 -20.23
CA PRO A 160 -11.22 -21.41 -21.38
C PRO A 160 -12.17 -20.20 -21.30
N SER A 161 -13.25 -20.29 -20.51
CA SER A 161 -14.19 -19.19 -20.31
C SER A 161 -13.66 -18.06 -19.43
N THR A 162 -12.55 -18.27 -18.70
CA THR A 162 -11.99 -17.30 -17.75
C THR A 162 -11.77 -15.93 -18.39
N ARG A 163 -12.22 -14.88 -17.70
CA ARG A 163 -12.02 -13.48 -18.09
C ARG A 163 -10.96 -12.82 -17.23
N LEU A 164 -10.20 -11.92 -17.84
CA LEU A 164 -9.26 -11.05 -17.14
C LEU A 164 -9.70 -9.61 -17.33
N VAL A 165 -9.87 -8.90 -16.22
CA VAL A 165 -10.13 -7.47 -16.18
C VAL A 165 -8.88 -6.78 -15.62
N ILE A 166 -8.41 -5.76 -16.33
CA ILE A 166 -7.24 -4.96 -15.95
C ILE A 166 -7.70 -3.53 -15.72
N VAL A 167 -7.50 -3.06 -14.48
CA VAL A 167 -7.77 -1.69 -14.06
C VAL A 167 -6.45 -0.98 -13.80
N GLY A 168 -6.17 0.03 -14.58
CA GLY A 168 -4.91 0.77 -14.54
C GLY A 168 -4.44 1.21 -15.90
N ASP A 169 -3.36 1.99 -15.88
CA ASP A 169 -2.66 2.43 -17.09
C ASP A 169 -1.15 2.49 -16.81
N GLY A 170 -0.35 2.59 -17.86
CA GLY A 170 1.09 2.67 -17.75
C GLY A 170 1.81 2.33 -19.06
N PRO A 171 3.14 2.46 -19.06
CA PRO A 171 3.98 2.26 -20.24
C PRO A 171 3.81 0.88 -20.89
N GLU A 172 3.46 -0.15 -20.11
CA GLU A 172 3.33 -1.53 -20.59
C GLU A 172 1.96 -1.84 -21.21
N ARG A 173 0.99 -0.91 -21.17
CA ARG A 173 -0.39 -1.15 -21.60
C ARG A 173 -0.48 -1.69 -23.03
N ALA A 174 0.12 -1.01 -24.00
CA ALA A 174 0.05 -1.39 -25.41
C ALA A 174 0.75 -2.74 -25.70
N ARG A 175 1.69 -3.16 -24.86
CA ARG A 175 2.29 -4.50 -24.94
C ARG A 175 1.33 -5.55 -24.41
N LEU A 176 0.71 -5.30 -23.26
CA LEU A 176 -0.26 -6.20 -22.65
C LEU A 176 -1.50 -6.38 -23.51
N GLU A 177 -2.03 -5.33 -24.13
CA GLU A 177 -3.18 -5.44 -25.05
C GLU A 177 -2.89 -6.37 -26.24
N ARG A 178 -1.65 -6.40 -26.73
CA ARG A 178 -1.22 -7.33 -27.80
C ARG A 178 -1.06 -8.78 -27.32
N GLN A 179 -0.61 -8.98 -26.09
CA GLN A 179 -0.41 -10.32 -25.52
C GLN A 179 -1.71 -10.92 -24.94
N LEU A 180 -2.65 -10.08 -24.53
CA LEU A 180 -3.91 -10.46 -23.90
C LEU A 180 -5.12 -9.91 -24.67
N PRO A 181 -5.32 -10.27 -25.96
CA PRO A 181 -6.36 -9.69 -26.81
C PRO A 181 -7.80 -9.94 -26.30
N GLY A 182 -8.00 -10.93 -25.43
CA GLY A 182 -9.29 -11.23 -24.80
C GLY A 182 -9.48 -10.65 -23.38
N ALA A 183 -8.54 -9.84 -22.90
CA ALA A 183 -8.67 -9.17 -21.60
C ALA A 183 -9.37 -7.80 -21.74
N VAL A 184 -10.07 -7.38 -20.69
CA VAL A 184 -10.77 -6.09 -20.64
C VAL A 184 -9.86 -5.05 -20.00
N PHE A 185 -9.44 -4.05 -20.78
CA PHE A 185 -8.65 -2.92 -20.29
C PHE A 185 -9.55 -1.71 -20.03
N THR A 186 -9.66 -1.32 -18.77
CA THR A 186 -10.60 -0.25 -18.36
C THR A 186 -9.94 1.13 -18.25
N GLY A 187 -8.61 1.18 -18.27
CA GLY A 187 -7.85 2.37 -17.88
C GLY A 187 -7.86 2.58 -16.35
N ALA A 188 -7.44 3.76 -15.90
CA ALA A 188 -7.41 4.07 -14.47
C ALA A 188 -8.81 4.43 -13.94
N LEU A 189 -9.31 3.67 -12.97
CA LEU A 189 -10.57 3.93 -12.27
C LEU A 189 -10.32 4.39 -10.82
N ARG A 190 -11.31 5.09 -10.24
CA ARG A 190 -11.30 5.55 -8.84
C ARG A 190 -12.71 5.52 -8.26
N GLY A 191 -12.81 5.60 -6.93
CA GLY A 191 -14.08 5.70 -6.22
C GLY A 191 -15.01 4.53 -6.51
N GLU A 192 -16.30 4.82 -6.67
CA GLU A 192 -17.33 3.78 -6.86
C GLU A 192 -17.13 2.94 -8.12
N ALA A 193 -16.60 3.53 -9.19
CA ALA A 193 -16.31 2.78 -10.41
C ALA A 193 -15.27 1.69 -10.15
N LEU A 194 -14.19 2.02 -9.44
CA LEU A 194 -13.17 1.04 -9.04
C LEU A 194 -13.74 -0.02 -8.10
N ALA A 195 -14.52 0.38 -7.09
CA ALA A 195 -15.12 -0.54 -6.13
C ALA A 195 -16.09 -1.54 -6.79
N ARG A 196 -16.89 -1.09 -7.77
CA ARG A 196 -17.74 -1.99 -8.60
C ARG A 196 -16.93 -3.01 -9.37
N HIS A 197 -15.77 -2.63 -9.90
CA HIS A 197 -14.89 -3.55 -10.64
C HIS A 197 -14.30 -4.61 -9.74
N TYR A 198 -13.84 -4.22 -8.54
CA TYR A 198 -13.45 -5.18 -7.52
C TYR A 198 -14.58 -6.15 -7.20
N ALA A 199 -15.72 -5.66 -6.68
CA ALA A 199 -16.82 -6.53 -6.22
C ALA A 199 -17.42 -7.43 -7.32
N SER A 200 -17.25 -7.07 -8.59
CA SER A 200 -17.75 -7.84 -9.73
C SER A 200 -16.80 -8.93 -10.24
N ALA A 201 -15.54 -8.94 -9.78
CA ALA A 201 -14.60 -10.01 -10.04
C ALA A 201 -14.73 -11.15 -9.02
N ASP A 202 -13.96 -12.22 -9.20
CA ASP A 202 -13.98 -13.40 -8.34
C ASP A 202 -12.62 -13.67 -7.67
N GLY A 203 -11.54 -13.47 -8.43
CA GLY A 203 -10.16 -13.58 -7.93
C GLY A 203 -9.36 -12.32 -8.22
N PHE A 204 -8.43 -11.98 -7.34
CA PHE A 204 -7.49 -10.88 -7.51
C PHE A 204 -6.08 -11.42 -7.72
N VAL A 205 -5.44 -11.11 -8.84
CA VAL A 205 -4.11 -11.62 -9.20
C VAL A 205 -3.08 -10.49 -9.16
N PHE A 206 -2.16 -10.59 -8.21
CA PHE A 206 -1.18 -9.54 -7.95
C PHE A 206 0.26 -10.09 -7.90
N PRO A 207 0.90 -10.26 -9.06
CA PRO A 207 2.23 -10.88 -9.20
C PRO A 207 3.40 -9.93 -8.87
N SER A 208 3.13 -8.77 -8.26
CA SER A 208 4.12 -7.73 -8.01
C SER A 208 5.07 -8.10 -6.86
N LEU A 209 6.38 -8.12 -7.14
CA LEU A 209 7.45 -8.38 -6.16
C LEU A 209 7.96 -7.11 -5.44
N THR A 210 7.38 -5.94 -5.73
CA THR A 210 7.90 -4.64 -5.26
C THR A 210 6.89 -3.83 -4.45
N GLU A 211 5.72 -4.40 -4.17
CA GLU A 211 4.64 -3.68 -3.49
C GLU A 211 4.88 -3.59 -1.99
N THR A 212 4.76 -2.39 -1.42
CA THR A 212 5.16 -2.10 -0.04
C THR A 212 3.96 -2.01 0.90
N PHE A 213 2.81 -1.53 0.41
CA PHE A 213 1.61 -1.32 1.24
C PHE A 213 0.48 -2.25 0.87
N GLY A 214 0.35 -2.59 -0.42
CA GLY A 214 -0.69 -3.47 -0.92
C GLY A 214 -2.10 -2.96 -0.63
N ILE A 215 -2.31 -1.64 -0.78
CA ILE A 215 -3.65 -1.07 -0.64
C ILE A 215 -4.63 -1.74 -1.62
N VAL A 216 -4.15 -2.09 -2.82
CA VAL A 216 -4.94 -2.84 -3.83
C VAL A 216 -5.28 -4.26 -3.40
N VAL A 217 -4.47 -4.88 -2.52
CA VAL A 217 -4.77 -6.19 -1.91
C VAL A 217 -5.84 -6.00 -0.83
N LEU A 218 -5.71 -4.98 0.03
CA LEU A 218 -6.75 -4.64 1.01
C LEU A 218 -8.08 -4.29 0.35
N GLU A 219 -8.09 -3.53 -0.75
CA GLU A 219 -9.29 -3.19 -1.53
C GLU A 219 -9.94 -4.43 -2.14
N ALA A 220 -9.14 -5.39 -2.63
CA ALA A 220 -9.61 -6.68 -3.12
C ALA A 220 -10.22 -7.52 -1.98
N MET A 221 -9.52 -7.65 -0.86
CA MET A 221 -10.00 -8.38 0.31
C MET A 221 -11.29 -7.75 0.86
N ALA A 222 -11.33 -6.42 0.98
CA ALA A 222 -12.52 -5.67 1.36
C ALA A 222 -13.68 -5.89 0.40
N SER A 223 -13.42 -6.09 -0.90
CA SER A 223 -14.47 -6.39 -1.87
C SER A 223 -14.83 -7.88 -1.95
N GLY A 224 -14.20 -8.72 -1.12
CA GLY A 224 -14.46 -10.15 -1.01
C GLY A 224 -13.90 -10.97 -2.17
N LEU A 225 -12.74 -10.63 -2.71
CA LEU A 225 -12.06 -11.40 -3.77
C LEU A 225 -11.07 -12.40 -3.18
N ASP A 226 -10.91 -13.52 -3.86
CA ASP A 226 -9.88 -14.50 -3.51
C ASP A 226 -8.53 -13.99 -4.03
N CYS A 227 -7.64 -13.62 -3.12
CA CYS A 227 -6.43 -12.89 -3.47
C CYS A 227 -5.24 -13.83 -3.64
N LEU A 228 -4.55 -13.75 -4.78
CA LEU A 228 -3.28 -14.41 -5.04
C LEU A 228 -2.16 -13.36 -5.14
N SER A 229 -1.17 -13.48 -4.24
CA SER A 229 0.03 -12.64 -4.26
C SER A 229 1.28 -13.43 -3.89
N PHE A 230 2.43 -12.77 -3.93
CA PHE A 230 3.66 -13.31 -3.39
C PHE A 230 3.71 -13.15 -1.86
N ASP A 231 4.37 -14.09 -1.19
CA ASP A 231 4.75 -14.02 0.22
C ASP A 231 5.86 -12.98 0.42
N TYR A 232 5.49 -11.73 0.16
CA TYR A 232 6.35 -10.57 0.21
C TYR A 232 5.56 -9.36 0.67
N ALA A 233 6.16 -8.57 1.57
CA ALA A 233 5.64 -7.30 2.07
C ALA A 233 4.12 -7.34 2.40
N ALA A 234 3.28 -6.72 1.57
CA ALA A 234 1.84 -6.64 1.83
C ALA A 234 1.13 -8.00 1.73
N GLY A 235 1.52 -8.88 0.81
CA GLY A 235 0.97 -10.22 0.71
C GLY A 235 1.23 -11.00 2.01
N ARG A 236 2.48 -11.05 2.45
CA ARG A 236 2.89 -11.68 3.73
C ARG A 236 2.13 -11.17 4.94
N ARG A 237 1.84 -9.86 4.97
CA ARG A 237 1.21 -9.21 6.13
C ARG A 237 -0.29 -9.49 6.19
N LEU A 238 -0.97 -9.53 5.05
CA LEU A 238 -2.42 -9.53 4.96
C LEU A 238 -3.01 -10.91 4.71
N ILE A 239 -2.26 -11.78 4.04
CA ILE A 239 -2.74 -13.09 3.60
C ILE A 239 -2.11 -14.18 4.46
N GLU A 240 -2.97 -14.95 5.13
CA GLU A 240 -2.68 -16.25 5.69
C GLU A 240 -2.99 -17.32 4.62
N PRO A 241 -1.97 -18.04 4.10
CA PRO A 241 -2.12 -18.94 2.96
C PRO A 241 -3.19 -20.01 3.19
N GLY A 242 -4.12 -20.14 2.24
CA GLY A 242 -5.22 -21.11 2.27
C GLY A 242 -6.38 -20.72 3.20
N CYS A 243 -6.17 -19.74 4.10
CA CYS A 243 -7.18 -19.27 5.05
C CYS A 243 -7.98 -18.09 4.47
N ASN A 244 -7.34 -16.98 4.12
CA ASN A 244 -7.97 -15.75 3.63
C ASN A 244 -7.43 -15.29 2.25
N GLY A 245 -6.70 -16.17 1.57
CA GLY A 245 -6.14 -15.95 0.24
C GLY A 245 -5.05 -16.99 -0.07
N LEU A 246 -4.29 -16.74 -1.13
CA LEU A 246 -3.21 -17.60 -1.62
C LEU A 246 -1.91 -16.80 -1.65
N LEU A 247 -0.83 -17.40 -1.15
CA LEU A 247 0.51 -16.85 -1.22
C LEU A 247 1.47 -17.81 -1.88
N ALA A 248 2.20 -17.29 -2.86
CA ALA A 248 3.31 -17.99 -3.49
C ALA A 248 4.64 -17.58 -2.83
N PRO A 249 5.54 -18.51 -2.49
CA PRO A 249 6.86 -18.17 -1.96
C PRO A 249 7.68 -17.39 -2.98
N VAL A 250 8.48 -16.44 -2.50
CA VAL A 250 9.53 -15.80 -3.30
C VAL A 250 10.82 -16.60 -3.13
N ASN A 251 10.95 -17.71 -3.83
CA ASN A 251 12.24 -18.39 -3.99
C ASN A 251 13.05 -17.65 -5.06
N ALA A 252 14.38 -17.82 -5.07
CA ALA A 252 15.34 -17.00 -5.83
C ALA A 252 14.89 -16.57 -7.26
N PRO A 253 15.37 -15.41 -7.78
CA PRO A 253 14.89 -14.85 -9.05
C PRO A 253 14.95 -15.89 -10.19
N GLY A 254 13.79 -16.28 -10.70
CA GLY A 254 13.64 -17.29 -11.77
C GLY A 254 12.76 -18.49 -11.39
N ASP A 255 12.62 -18.81 -10.10
CA ASP A 255 11.80 -19.94 -9.61
C ASP A 255 10.47 -19.51 -8.97
N ALA A 256 10.34 -18.23 -8.58
CA ALA A 256 9.10 -17.73 -7.98
C ALA A 256 7.86 -17.83 -8.91
N SER A 257 8.07 -17.84 -10.23
CA SER A 257 6.97 -17.91 -11.20
C SER A 257 6.21 -19.25 -11.15
N SER A 258 6.91 -20.38 -10.97
CA SER A 258 6.29 -21.72 -10.95
C SER A 258 5.31 -21.84 -9.78
N ALA A 259 5.77 -21.52 -8.57
CA ALA A 259 4.96 -21.59 -7.36
C ALA A 259 3.77 -20.60 -7.38
N PHE A 260 3.90 -19.47 -8.08
CA PHE A 260 2.77 -18.55 -8.29
C PHE A 260 1.73 -19.14 -9.24
N LEU A 261 2.18 -19.70 -10.37
CA LEU A 261 1.32 -20.31 -11.37
C LEU A 261 0.57 -21.53 -10.82
N GLU A 262 1.20 -22.34 -9.95
CA GLU A 262 0.56 -23.48 -9.28
C GLU A 262 -0.68 -23.11 -8.46
N GLN A 263 -0.78 -21.86 -7.98
CA GLN A 263 -1.93 -21.38 -7.22
C GLN A 263 -3.09 -20.90 -8.10
N VAL A 264 -2.85 -20.57 -9.37
CA VAL A 264 -3.85 -19.99 -10.28
C VAL A 264 -5.11 -20.86 -10.43
N PRO A 265 -5.03 -22.19 -10.59
CA PRO A 265 -6.22 -23.03 -10.74
C PRO A 265 -7.22 -22.90 -9.58
N ALA A 266 -6.75 -22.61 -8.36
CA ALA A 266 -7.61 -22.46 -7.19
C ALA A 266 -8.54 -21.23 -7.28
N LEU A 267 -8.24 -20.26 -8.14
CA LEU A 267 -9.07 -19.07 -8.39
C LEU A 267 -10.16 -19.30 -9.46
N LEU A 268 -10.09 -20.41 -10.21
CA LEU A 268 -10.95 -20.65 -11.39
C LEU A 268 -12.27 -21.33 -11.03
N GLU A 269 -12.46 -21.69 -9.76
CA GLU A 269 -13.69 -22.28 -9.24
C GLU A 269 -14.31 -21.38 -8.17
N PRO A 270 -14.86 -20.20 -8.54
CA PRO A 270 -15.43 -19.27 -7.56
C PRO A 270 -16.67 -19.83 -6.85
N GLY A 271 -17.26 -20.91 -7.37
CA GLY A 271 -18.32 -21.66 -6.71
C GLY A 271 -17.84 -22.62 -5.61
N ALA A 272 -16.55 -22.97 -5.58
CA ALA A 272 -16.02 -23.92 -4.61
C ALA A 272 -16.12 -23.38 -3.17
N GLU A 273 -16.39 -24.29 -2.23
CA GLU A 273 -16.50 -23.96 -0.81
C GLU A 273 -15.20 -23.32 -0.28
N SER A 274 -14.05 -23.84 -0.68
CA SER A 274 -12.75 -23.30 -0.27
C SER A 274 -12.54 -21.86 -0.75
N ALA A 275 -12.92 -21.53 -1.99
CA ALA A 275 -12.85 -20.17 -2.52
C ALA A 275 -13.84 -19.22 -1.82
N ARG A 276 -15.05 -19.69 -1.50
CA ARG A 276 -16.04 -18.92 -0.71
C ARG A 276 -15.50 -18.62 0.70
N ALA A 277 -14.98 -19.63 1.39
CA ALA A 277 -14.40 -19.48 2.72
C ALA A 277 -13.22 -18.50 2.74
N ARG A 278 -12.31 -18.58 1.75
CA ARG A 278 -11.19 -17.63 1.61
C ARG A 278 -11.67 -16.20 1.45
N ARG A 279 -12.65 -15.95 0.57
CA ARG A 279 -13.23 -14.62 0.31
C ARG A 279 -13.91 -14.01 1.53
N GLU A 280 -14.64 -14.82 2.28
CA GLU A 280 -15.30 -14.37 3.51
C GLU A 280 -14.26 -13.97 4.57
N ARG A 281 -13.23 -14.80 4.80
CA ARG A 281 -12.15 -14.47 5.72
C ARG A 281 -11.31 -13.29 5.25
N ALA A 282 -11.08 -13.16 3.95
CA ALA A 282 -10.43 -11.99 3.35
C ALA A 282 -11.17 -10.70 3.73
N ARG A 283 -12.51 -10.70 3.59
CA ARG A 283 -13.34 -9.57 3.99
C ARG A 283 -13.21 -9.30 5.49
N GLN A 284 -13.24 -10.32 6.33
CA GLN A 284 -13.08 -10.16 7.79
C GLN A 284 -11.74 -9.49 8.14
N THR A 285 -10.61 -9.98 7.59
CA THR A 285 -9.31 -9.34 7.78
C THR A 285 -9.30 -7.88 7.29
N ALA A 286 -9.96 -7.57 6.17
CA ALA A 286 -10.01 -6.20 5.68
C ALA A 286 -10.83 -5.25 6.57
N LEU A 287 -11.85 -5.75 7.27
CA LEU A 287 -12.65 -4.97 8.22
C LEU A 287 -11.84 -4.49 9.42
N GLU A 288 -10.84 -5.27 9.84
CA GLU A 288 -9.85 -4.92 10.89
C GLU A 288 -8.80 -3.89 10.40
N HIS A 289 -8.92 -3.42 9.16
CA HIS A 289 -8.03 -2.45 8.56
C HIS A 289 -8.79 -1.23 8.04
N GLY A 290 -9.95 -0.92 8.63
CA GLY A 290 -10.72 0.28 8.31
C GLY A 290 -9.99 1.59 8.62
N TRP A 291 -10.31 2.66 7.89
CA TRP A 291 -9.71 3.98 8.13
C TRP A 291 -9.92 4.53 9.55
N SER A 292 -11.05 4.23 10.18
CA SER A 292 -11.35 4.70 11.54
C SER A 292 -10.27 4.30 12.53
N GLU A 293 -9.83 3.04 12.52
CA GLU A 293 -8.80 2.55 13.44
C GLU A 293 -7.44 3.20 13.19
N VAL A 294 -7.09 3.44 11.92
CA VAL A 294 -5.84 4.12 11.52
C VAL A 294 -5.87 5.58 11.94
N ILE A 295 -7.00 6.27 11.75
CA ILE A 295 -7.18 7.66 12.19
C ILE A 295 -7.11 7.76 13.70
N ASP A 296 -7.80 6.88 14.43
CA ASP A 296 -7.79 6.87 15.89
C ASP A 296 -6.37 6.59 16.42
N ALA A 297 -5.64 5.66 15.81
CA ALA A 297 -4.25 5.38 16.17
C ALA A 297 -3.33 6.58 15.93
N PHE A 298 -3.49 7.25 14.79
CA PHE A 298 -2.76 8.47 14.47
C PHE A 298 -3.05 9.58 15.49
N GLU A 299 -4.32 9.83 15.77
CA GLU A 299 -4.77 10.87 16.70
C GLU A 299 -4.29 10.60 18.13
N ARG A 300 -4.44 9.37 18.62
CA ARG A 300 -3.90 8.96 19.93
C ARG A 300 -2.40 9.26 20.04
N HIS A 301 -1.64 8.99 18.99
CA HIS A 301 -0.20 9.24 19.01
C HIS A 301 0.13 10.74 18.99
N LEU A 302 -0.60 11.54 18.22
CA LEU A 302 -0.43 13.00 18.23
C LEU A 302 -0.77 13.59 19.60
N ARG A 303 -1.89 13.18 20.21
CA ARG A 303 -2.31 13.62 21.55
C ARG A 303 -1.26 13.26 22.60
N ALA A 304 -0.75 12.03 22.58
CA ALA A 304 0.31 11.60 23.50
C ALA A 304 1.62 12.38 23.34
N VAL A 305 1.91 12.92 22.15
CA VAL A 305 3.07 13.80 21.93
C VAL A 305 2.82 15.19 22.51
N VAL A 306 1.63 15.75 22.32
CA VAL A 306 1.24 17.05 22.91
C VAL A 306 1.25 16.98 24.44
N GLU A 307 0.67 15.94 25.03
CA GLU A 307 0.63 15.74 26.49
C GLU A 307 2.03 15.66 27.09
N ARG A 308 2.94 14.90 26.47
CA ARG A 308 4.35 14.82 26.93
C ARG A 308 5.08 16.16 26.83
N ALA A 309 4.79 16.96 25.81
CA ALA A 309 5.35 18.30 25.67
C ALA A 309 4.78 19.29 26.71
N GLY A 310 3.51 19.16 27.06
CA GLY A 310 2.86 19.96 28.10
C GLY A 310 3.28 19.60 29.53
N ALA A 311 3.56 18.32 29.80
CA ALA A 311 4.01 17.83 31.11
C ALA A 311 5.48 18.19 31.44
N HIS A 312 6.28 18.50 30.42
CA HIS A 312 7.63 19.03 30.57
C HIS A 312 7.73 20.42 29.94
N PRO A 313 7.19 21.47 30.57
CA PRO A 313 7.54 22.82 30.17
C PRO A 313 9.04 22.94 30.41
N VAL A 314 9.83 22.99 29.32
CA VAL A 314 11.25 23.31 29.40
C VAL A 314 11.33 24.62 30.16
N ALA A 315 11.87 24.57 31.38
CA ALA A 315 12.08 25.75 32.19
C ALA A 315 12.84 26.75 31.33
N LEU A 316 12.23 27.91 31.08
CA LEU A 316 12.90 29.06 30.50
C LEU A 316 13.99 29.46 31.47
N GLY A 317 15.18 28.90 31.27
CA GLY A 317 16.40 29.37 31.90
C GLY A 317 16.72 30.72 31.31
N GLU A 318 16.26 31.78 31.97
CA GLU A 318 16.93 33.07 31.95
C GLU A 318 18.42 32.83 32.25
N GLN A 319 19.28 33.14 31.28
CA GLN A 319 20.65 33.50 31.58
C GLN A 319 20.91 34.86 30.94
N ALA A 320 21.29 35.77 31.85
CA ALA A 320 21.73 37.14 31.66
C ALA A 320 22.94 37.27 30.73
#